data_AF-A0A9P0ZTE4-F1
#
_entry.id   AF-A0A9P0ZTE4-F1
#
_cell.length_a   1.000
_cell.length_b   1.000
_cell.length_c   1.000
_cell.angle_alpha   90.00
_cell.angle_beta   90.00
_cell.angle_gamma   90.00
#
_symmetry.space_group_name_H-M   'P 1'
#
loop_
_entity.id
_entity.type
_entity.pdbx_description
1 polymer ?
#
loop_
_entity_poly.entity_id
_entity_poly.type
_entity_poly.pdbx_seq_one_letter_code
_entity_poly.pdbx_strand_id
1 'polypeptide(L)'
;MIPCLPKLIDPSQGAFVDGRLMLDNVFLAQELLKGYSRKHMSPRSLIKVDLRKAYDTIFWSFLEKILMAIGFPERFVKWIMECVSTSSFSISINGILHGNFKGKRGLRQGDPMSPLLFVICLEYLSRLLHNRTNTTAFKFHPKCGKLKITHVAYADDLMLFSKGDFPFIKVLIDALDEFGNVSGLKLNFDKSSIFLGELTDYELNYILHMIDFKEGSFPVRYLGIPLAHLKISVAQYAPLLDSITNYITAWNTRTLSYAGRVELIKSVIQGVHSFWLQALPIPKAVLDRITYICRIFLWGCKCARVAWADVCLPLEEGGLGIHDTHIWNSALLAKPLWDIHTKKDNLWVRWIHGVYLNGRGVWEFTPHKRDSQLIKKIVLIRDQIVSHFDNTQAAIDYLDTIHTNGKLSSAKVYNLLKIKGETHICMSFIWKNYIPPKFSFTAWLAFRNRLATFDNLHRLDVVNICPFCKGGPETVPRLFFACPFAGNIMFGIK
;
A
#
# COMPACT_ATOMS: atom_id res chain seq x y z
N MET A 1 -26.66 3.50 9.09
CA MET A 1 -25.49 3.04 9.86
C MET A 1 -24.20 3.72 9.40
N ILE A 2 -23.83 3.62 8.11
CA ILE A 2 -22.56 4.15 7.56
C ILE A 2 -22.25 5.61 7.93
N PRO A 3 -23.17 6.60 7.81
CA PRO A 3 -22.85 8.00 8.13
C PRO A 3 -22.55 8.25 9.61
N CYS A 4 -23.00 7.36 10.50
CA CYS A 4 -22.81 7.50 11.94
C CYS A 4 -21.49 6.88 12.42
N LEU A 5 -20.95 5.88 11.69
CA LEU A 5 -19.76 5.14 12.12
C LEU A 5 -18.55 6.02 12.40
N PRO A 6 -18.20 7.03 11.57
CA PRO A 6 -17.05 7.88 11.86
C PRO A 6 -17.12 8.62 13.20
N LYS A 7 -18.34 8.89 13.70
CA LYS A 7 -18.58 9.56 14.99
C LYS A 7 -18.63 8.59 16.17
N LEU A 8 -19.03 7.34 15.91
CA LEU A 8 -19.24 6.32 16.94
C LEU A 8 -17.97 5.51 17.24
N ILE A 9 -17.14 5.29 16.22
CA ILE A 9 -15.99 4.39 16.26
C ILE A 9 -14.71 5.15 16.59
N ASP A 10 -13.91 4.61 17.49
CA ASP A 10 -12.62 5.14 17.92
C ASP A 10 -11.69 5.45 16.73
N PRO A 11 -10.98 6.59 16.71
CA PRO A 11 -10.06 6.96 15.63
C PRO A 11 -8.96 5.93 15.33
N SER A 12 -8.65 5.05 16.27
CA SER A 12 -7.64 3.98 16.16
C SER A 12 -8.09 2.81 15.30
N GLN A 13 -9.39 2.68 15.01
CA GLN A 13 -9.94 1.68 14.10
C GLN A 13 -10.03 2.23 12.67
N GLY A 14 -9.21 1.70 11.78
CA GLY A 14 -9.10 2.19 10.40
C GLY A 14 -10.01 1.50 9.40
N ALA A 15 -10.47 0.27 9.67
CA ALA A 15 -11.17 -0.53 8.67
C ALA A 15 -12.66 -0.19 8.55
N PHE A 16 -13.17 -0.23 7.32
CA PHE A 16 -14.60 -0.09 6.98
C PHE A 16 -15.29 1.19 7.52
N VAL A 17 -14.51 2.20 7.90
CA VAL A 17 -15.02 3.52 8.28
C VAL A 17 -14.66 4.52 7.20
N ASP A 18 -15.67 5.27 6.74
CA ASP A 18 -15.49 6.25 5.67
C ASP A 18 -14.44 7.31 6.05
N GLY A 19 -13.63 7.72 5.07
CA GLY A 19 -12.54 8.68 5.24
C GLY A 19 -11.25 8.14 5.89
N ARG A 20 -11.24 6.94 6.47
CA ARG A 20 -10.05 6.34 7.11
C ARG A 20 -9.27 5.46 6.11
N LEU A 21 -7.93 5.63 6.09
CA LEU A 21 -7.05 4.88 5.19
C LEU A 21 -6.23 3.85 5.96
N MET A 22 -6.11 2.66 5.39
CA MET A 22 -5.25 1.59 5.91
C MET A 22 -3.79 2.06 6.12
N LEU A 23 -3.29 2.90 5.21
CA LEU A 23 -1.91 3.41 5.26
C LEU A 23 -1.65 4.30 6.47
N ASP A 24 -2.66 5.00 7.01
CA ASP A 24 -2.50 5.85 8.19
C ASP A 24 -2.09 5.00 9.41
N ASN A 25 -2.70 3.81 9.57
CA ASN A 25 -2.34 2.86 10.61
C ASN A 25 -0.94 2.28 10.40
N VAL A 26 -0.58 1.96 9.15
CA VAL A 26 0.78 1.48 8.81
C VAL A 26 1.83 2.52 9.17
N PHE A 27 1.61 3.79 8.82
CA PHE A 27 2.55 4.88 9.15
C PHE A 27 2.69 5.05 10.66
N LEU A 28 1.59 5.05 11.41
CA LEU A 28 1.64 5.16 12.86
C LEU A 28 2.36 3.97 13.50
N ALA A 29 2.01 2.73 13.14
CA ALA A 29 2.66 1.54 13.66
C ALA A 29 4.17 1.53 13.35
N GLN A 30 4.57 1.88 12.12
CA GLN A 30 5.97 1.97 11.71
C GLN A 30 6.74 3.04 12.51
N GLU A 31 6.11 4.16 12.86
CA GLU A 31 6.72 5.20 13.69
C GLU A 31 6.85 4.78 15.17
N LEU A 32 5.88 4.03 15.70
CA LEU A 32 5.91 3.54 17.09
C LEU A 32 6.93 2.42 17.30
N LEU A 33 7.11 1.55 16.31
CA LEU A 33 8.12 0.48 16.31
C LEU A 33 9.56 0.99 16.34
N LYS A 34 9.77 2.27 16.03
CA LYS A 34 11.09 2.86 16.06
C LYS A 34 11.62 2.97 17.48
N GLY A 35 12.76 2.31 17.71
CA GLY A 35 13.49 2.37 18.99
C GLY A 35 13.51 1.05 19.76
N TYR A 36 12.80 0.01 19.30
CA TYR A 36 12.81 -1.30 19.98
C TYR A 36 14.19 -1.94 20.08
N SER A 37 15.13 -1.62 19.17
CA SER A 37 16.51 -2.14 19.22
C SER A 37 17.56 -1.13 19.68
N ARG A 38 17.15 0.04 20.17
CA ARG A 38 18.11 1.04 20.68
C ARG A 38 18.30 0.83 22.18
N LYS A 39 19.55 0.63 22.60
CA LYS A 39 19.93 0.60 24.01
C LYS A 39 19.78 2.00 24.63
N HIS A 40 19.39 2.09 25.91
CA HIS A 40 19.23 3.33 26.68
C HIS A 40 18.12 4.29 26.22
N MET A 41 17.00 3.76 25.77
CA MET A 41 15.75 4.49 25.59
C MET A 41 14.81 4.26 26.80
N SER A 42 13.52 4.09 26.57
CA SER A 42 12.52 3.83 27.60
C SER A 42 11.84 2.50 27.27
N PRO A 43 11.61 1.57 28.24
CA PRO A 43 11.00 0.26 27.99
C PRO A 43 9.68 0.33 27.22
N ARG A 44 9.47 -0.56 26.25
CA ARG A 44 8.28 -0.54 25.36
C ARG A 44 7.76 -1.93 25.08
N SER A 45 6.45 -2.06 24.91
CA SER A 45 5.82 -3.28 24.41
C SER A 45 4.90 -3.00 23.23
N LEU A 46 4.89 -3.93 22.29
CA LEU A 46 3.87 -4.05 21.25
C LEU A 46 3.33 -5.48 21.35
N ILE A 47 2.01 -5.63 21.37
CA ILE A 47 1.35 -6.93 21.25
C ILE A 47 0.64 -6.95 19.91
N LYS A 48 1.05 -7.85 19.02
CA LYS A 48 0.29 -8.17 17.81
C LYS A 48 -0.72 -9.25 18.16
N VAL A 49 -1.99 -8.95 17.95
CA VAL A 49 -3.11 -9.81 18.31
C VAL A 49 -3.73 -10.41 17.05
N ASP A 50 -3.96 -11.73 17.08
CA ASP A 50 -4.72 -12.47 16.08
C ASP A 50 -5.99 -13.02 16.74
N LEU A 51 -7.16 -12.71 16.17
CA LEU A 51 -8.44 -13.20 16.67
C LEU A 51 -8.84 -14.51 15.97
N ARG A 52 -9.20 -15.54 16.75
CA ARG A 52 -9.55 -16.85 16.20
C ARG A 52 -10.90 -16.79 15.48
N LYS A 53 -10.90 -16.95 14.15
CA LYS A 53 -12.11 -17.00 13.31
C LYS A 53 -13.06 -15.83 13.65
N ALA A 54 -12.57 -14.61 13.45
CA ALA A 54 -13.19 -13.41 13.98
C ALA A 54 -14.67 -13.24 13.57
N TYR A 55 -15.03 -13.51 12.31
CA TYR A 55 -16.43 -13.45 11.89
C TYR A 55 -17.28 -14.58 12.50
N ASP A 56 -16.76 -15.80 12.62
CA ASP A 56 -17.55 -16.99 12.95
C ASP A 56 -17.87 -17.16 14.45
N THR A 57 -17.22 -16.37 15.31
CA THR A 57 -17.19 -16.63 16.77
C THR A 57 -18.02 -15.65 17.60
N ILE A 58 -18.45 -14.53 17.02
CA ILE A 58 -19.20 -13.48 17.73
C ILE A 58 -20.53 -14.00 18.27
N PHE A 59 -20.77 -13.80 19.56
CA PHE A 59 -22.07 -14.13 20.17
C PHE A 59 -23.15 -13.14 19.74
N TRP A 60 -24.30 -13.67 19.29
CA TRP A 60 -25.43 -12.85 18.87
C TRP A 60 -26.04 -12.04 20.02
N SER A 61 -26.09 -12.61 21.22
CA SER A 61 -26.54 -11.90 22.42
C SER A 61 -25.66 -10.71 22.78
N PHE A 62 -24.36 -10.78 22.50
CA PHE A 62 -23.45 -9.64 22.65
C PHE A 62 -23.72 -8.58 21.59
N LEU A 63 -23.84 -8.98 20.33
CA LEU A 63 -24.13 -8.06 19.21
C LEU A 63 -25.42 -7.27 19.42
N GLU A 64 -26.48 -7.93 19.88
CA GLU A 64 -27.75 -7.27 20.18
C GLU A 64 -27.59 -6.23 21.30
N LYS A 65 -26.95 -6.63 22.40
CA LYS A 65 -26.72 -5.75 23.56
C LYS A 65 -25.87 -4.53 23.21
N ILE A 66 -24.83 -4.68 22.39
CA ILE A 66 -23.98 -3.55 22.02
C ILE A 66 -24.71 -2.57 21.10
N LEU A 67 -25.53 -3.07 20.16
CA LEU A 67 -26.34 -2.21 19.29
C LEU A 67 -27.35 -1.39 20.11
N MET A 68 -27.99 -2.03 21.10
CA MET A 68 -28.87 -1.34 22.05
C MET A 68 -28.10 -0.32 22.89
N ALA A 69 -26.93 -0.69 23.43
CA ALA A 69 -26.12 0.18 24.29
C ALA A 69 -25.56 1.41 23.56
N ILE A 70 -25.30 1.31 22.25
CA ILE A 70 -24.92 2.44 21.40
C ILE A 70 -26.10 3.40 21.14
N GLY A 71 -27.34 2.94 21.36
CA GLY A 71 -28.55 3.74 21.19
C GLY A 71 -29.22 3.59 19.82
N PHE A 72 -28.99 2.49 19.11
CA PHE A 72 -29.77 2.21 17.89
C PHE A 72 -31.24 1.92 18.25
N PRO A 73 -32.22 2.36 17.42
CA PRO A 73 -33.63 2.08 17.69
C PRO A 73 -33.92 0.59 17.78
N GLU A 74 -34.71 0.17 18.77
CA GLU A 74 -35.01 -1.25 19.02
C GLU A 74 -35.54 -1.97 17.77
N ARG A 75 -36.43 -1.32 17.01
CA ARG A 75 -36.95 -1.87 15.75
C ARG A 75 -35.85 -2.17 14.74
N PHE A 76 -34.86 -1.28 14.64
CA PHE A 76 -33.72 -1.45 13.73
C PHE A 76 -32.79 -2.58 14.20
N VAL A 77 -32.55 -2.69 15.51
CA VAL A 77 -31.77 -3.80 16.09
C VAL A 77 -32.45 -5.14 15.81
N LYS A 78 -33.77 -5.25 16.01
CA LYS A 78 -34.54 -6.47 15.70
C LYS A 78 -34.37 -6.89 14.24
N TRP A 79 -34.43 -5.96 13.29
CA TRP A 79 -34.20 -6.27 11.87
C TRP A 79 -32.79 -6.79 11.59
N ILE A 80 -31.76 -6.17 12.17
CA ILE A 80 -30.39 -6.66 12.05
C ILE A 80 -30.27 -8.08 12.62
N MET A 81 -30.82 -8.31 13.81
CA MET A 81 -30.76 -9.61 14.46
C MET A 81 -31.52 -10.68 13.68
N GLU A 82 -32.63 -10.33 13.01
CA GLU A 82 -33.33 -11.25 12.11
C GLU A 82 -32.45 -11.65 10.91
N CYS A 83 -31.74 -10.70 10.30
CA CYS A 83 -30.82 -10.99 9.19
C CYS A 83 -29.64 -11.88 9.60
N VAL A 84 -29.12 -11.69 10.81
CA VAL A 84 -27.96 -12.43 11.30
C VAL A 84 -28.36 -13.83 11.80
N SER A 85 -29.46 -13.93 12.55
CA SER A 85 -29.84 -15.15 13.28
C SER A 85 -30.57 -16.21 12.46
N THR A 86 -31.20 -15.81 11.35
CA THR A 86 -31.90 -16.75 10.45
C THR A 86 -30.98 -17.47 9.46
N SER A 87 -29.68 -17.17 9.50
CA SER A 87 -28.68 -17.79 8.63
C SER A 87 -28.57 -19.32 8.85
N SER A 88 -28.66 -20.06 7.75
CA SER A 88 -28.55 -21.52 7.70
C SER A 88 -27.39 -21.95 6.80
N PHE A 89 -26.67 -22.99 7.21
CA PHE A 89 -25.47 -23.48 6.55
C PHE A 89 -25.67 -24.91 6.04
N SER A 90 -25.05 -25.19 4.90
CA SER A 90 -25.00 -26.51 4.26
C SER A 90 -23.56 -26.81 3.88
N ILE A 91 -23.15 -28.08 3.93
CA ILE A 91 -21.79 -28.50 3.60
C ILE A 91 -21.78 -28.96 2.15
N SER A 92 -20.93 -28.36 1.30
CA SER A 92 -20.73 -28.86 -0.05
C SER A 92 -19.71 -30.00 -0.04
N ILE A 93 -20.15 -31.22 -0.35
CA ILE A 93 -19.29 -32.40 -0.52
C ILE A 93 -19.36 -32.78 -1.99
N ASN A 94 -18.24 -32.72 -2.69
CA ASN A 94 -18.13 -33.04 -4.12
C ASN A 94 -19.12 -32.25 -5.01
N GLY A 95 -19.44 -31.00 -4.64
CA GLY A 95 -20.35 -30.13 -5.40
C GLY A 95 -21.83 -30.30 -5.08
N ILE A 96 -22.19 -31.25 -4.20
CA ILE A 96 -23.56 -31.45 -3.73
C ILE A 96 -23.69 -30.89 -2.30
N LEU A 97 -24.74 -30.12 -2.06
CA LEU A 97 -25.03 -29.57 -0.73
C LEU A 97 -25.67 -30.66 0.15
N HIS A 98 -25.01 -30.97 1.26
CA HIS A 98 -25.46 -31.95 2.25
C HIS A 98 -25.73 -31.28 3.59
N GLY A 99 -26.88 -31.65 4.17
CA GLY A 99 -27.33 -31.16 5.46
C GLY A 99 -27.78 -29.69 5.44
N ASN A 100 -28.65 -29.35 6.39
CA ASN A 100 -28.99 -27.97 6.68
C ASN A 100 -28.97 -27.81 8.20
N PHE A 101 -28.13 -26.92 8.71
CA PHE A 101 -28.07 -26.60 10.12
C PHE A 101 -28.09 -25.09 10.33
N LYS A 102 -28.78 -24.66 11.39
CA LYS A 102 -28.86 -23.24 11.74
C LYS A 102 -27.57 -22.78 12.40
N GLY A 103 -27.17 -21.54 12.09
CA GLY A 103 -26.15 -20.83 12.86
C GLY A 103 -26.61 -20.64 14.31
N LYS A 104 -25.65 -20.51 15.23
CA LYS A 104 -25.91 -20.07 16.62
C LYS A 104 -25.12 -18.83 17.02
N ARG A 105 -24.13 -18.46 16.20
CA ARG A 105 -23.18 -17.36 16.43
C ARG A 105 -22.51 -17.00 15.11
N GLY A 106 -21.82 -15.86 15.13
CA GLY A 106 -21.01 -15.36 14.03
C GLY A 106 -21.76 -14.45 13.06
N LEU A 107 -20.99 -13.83 12.18
CA LEU A 107 -21.40 -12.92 11.13
C LEU A 107 -21.09 -13.56 9.77
N ARG A 108 -21.98 -13.39 8.80
CA ARG A 108 -21.85 -14.02 7.48
C ARG A 108 -20.74 -13.34 6.67
N GLN A 109 -19.73 -14.10 6.25
CA GLN A 109 -18.72 -13.60 5.31
C GLN A 109 -19.36 -13.37 3.93
N GLY A 110 -19.04 -12.24 3.30
CA GLY A 110 -19.63 -11.82 2.02
C GLY A 110 -20.93 -11.03 2.15
N ASP A 111 -21.51 -10.91 3.35
CA ASP A 111 -22.61 -9.98 3.61
C ASP A 111 -22.06 -8.54 3.77
N PRO A 112 -22.58 -7.55 3.02
CA PRO A 112 -22.19 -6.15 3.15
C PRO A 112 -22.34 -5.55 4.56
N MET A 113 -23.23 -6.07 5.40
CA MET A 113 -23.45 -5.58 6.76
C MET A 113 -22.42 -6.11 7.76
N SER A 114 -21.94 -7.34 7.57
CA SER A 114 -21.05 -8.02 8.51
C SER A 114 -19.80 -7.22 8.88
N PRO A 115 -19.06 -6.59 7.93
CA PRO A 115 -17.90 -5.76 8.28
C PRO A 115 -18.24 -4.58 9.18
N LEU A 116 -19.41 -3.95 8.99
CA LEU A 116 -19.84 -2.79 9.79
C LEU A 116 -20.19 -3.22 11.22
N LEU A 117 -20.91 -4.34 11.35
CA LEU A 117 -21.25 -4.94 12.63
C LEU A 117 -19.99 -5.40 13.38
N PHE A 118 -19.02 -5.97 12.66
CA PHE A 118 -17.74 -6.38 13.23
C PHE A 118 -16.96 -5.20 13.82
N VAL A 119 -16.91 -4.07 13.11
CA VAL A 119 -16.27 -2.84 13.62
C VAL A 119 -16.98 -2.30 14.86
N ILE A 120 -18.32 -2.36 14.90
CA ILE A 120 -19.10 -2.01 16.10
C ILE A 120 -18.74 -2.94 17.28
N CYS A 121 -18.57 -4.25 17.05
CA CYS A 121 -18.13 -5.17 18.09
C CYS A 121 -16.74 -4.78 18.64
N LEU A 122 -15.81 -4.40 17.76
CA LEU A 122 -14.47 -3.96 18.18
C LEU A 122 -14.46 -2.61 18.90
N GLU A 123 -15.44 -1.74 18.67
CA GLU A 123 -15.59 -0.49 19.41
C GLU A 123 -15.73 -0.73 20.93
N TYR A 124 -16.36 -1.84 21.34
CA TYR A 124 -16.39 -2.23 22.75
C TYR A 124 -14.98 -2.41 23.32
N LEU A 125 -14.11 -3.10 22.59
CA LEU A 125 -12.72 -3.31 23.00
C LEU A 125 -11.99 -1.97 23.11
N SER A 126 -12.17 -1.07 22.13
CA SER A 126 -11.58 0.27 22.16
C SER A 126 -12.00 1.05 23.41
N ARG A 127 -13.30 1.04 23.74
CA ARG A 127 -13.84 1.68 24.95
C ARG A 127 -13.34 1.04 26.24
N LEU A 128 -13.29 -0.29 26.28
CA LEU A 128 -12.78 -1.04 27.44
C LEU A 128 -11.32 -0.68 27.71
N LEU A 129 -10.47 -0.67 26.68
CA LEU A 129 -9.07 -0.27 26.78
C LEU A 129 -8.94 1.18 27.27
N HIS A 130 -9.73 2.11 26.74
CA HIS A 130 -9.71 3.50 27.19
C HIS A 130 -10.11 3.64 28.66
N ASN A 131 -11.13 2.90 29.11
CA ASN A 131 -11.55 2.91 30.51
C ASN A 131 -10.43 2.41 31.44
N ARG A 132 -9.79 1.28 31.10
CA ARG A 132 -8.70 0.69 31.89
C ARG A 132 -7.44 1.57 31.94
N THR A 133 -7.14 2.27 30.85
CA THR A 133 -5.92 3.07 30.69
C THR A 133 -6.06 4.53 31.11
N ASN A 134 -7.28 4.99 31.44
CA ASN A 134 -7.51 6.35 31.95
C ASN A 134 -7.08 6.54 33.42
N THR A 135 -6.60 5.49 34.08
CA THR A 135 -6.06 5.57 35.44
C THR A 135 -4.62 6.11 35.42
N THR A 136 -4.24 6.88 36.44
CA THR A 136 -2.86 7.41 36.58
C THR A 136 -1.80 6.31 36.74
N ALA A 137 -2.23 5.10 37.06
CA ALA A 137 -1.37 3.93 37.17
C ALA A 137 -0.82 3.49 35.80
N PHE A 138 -1.61 3.55 34.72
CA PHE A 138 -1.19 3.02 33.42
C PHE A 138 -0.21 3.95 32.69
N LYS A 139 0.90 3.38 32.20
CA LYS A 139 1.87 4.11 31.37
C LYS A 139 1.77 3.71 29.90
N PHE A 140 1.45 4.69 29.07
CA PHE A 140 1.38 4.55 27.62
C PHE A 140 2.74 4.24 27.01
N HIS A 141 2.71 3.63 25.82
CA HIS A 141 3.88 3.52 24.97
C HIS A 141 4.51 4.92 24.75
N PRO A 142 5.84 5.02 24.70
CA PRO A 142 6.50 6.30 24.48
C PRO A 142 5.99 7.00 23.22
N LYS A 143 5.77 8.33 23.32
CA LYS A 143 5.13 9.17 22.29
C LYS A 143 3.63 8.90 22.05
N CYS A 144 2.98 8.00 22.78
CA CYS A 144 1.53 7.79 22.69
C CYS A 144 0.74 8.55 23.76
N GLY A 145 1.37 8.98 24.86
CA GLY A 145 0.68 9.55 26.02
C GLY A 145 -0.15 10.81 25.74
N LYS A 146 0.33 11.73 24.89
CA LYS A 146 -0.42 12.97 24.55
C LYS A 146 -1.79 12.69 23.90
N LEU A 147 -1.87 11.64 23.10
CA LEU A 147 -3.07 11.23 22.37
C LEU A 147 -3.73 9.99 23.00
N LYS A 148 -3.22 9.52 24.15
CA LYS A 148 -3.66 8.31 24.85
C LYS A 148 -3.79 7.08 23.93
N ILE A 149 -2.88 6.93 22.97
CA ILE A 149 -2.94 5.82 22.00
C ILE A 149 -2.57 4.51 22.70
N THR A 150 -3.53 3.59 22.74
CA THR A 150 -3.38 2.25 23.33
C THR A 150 -3.32 1.16 22.27
N HIS A 151 -3.94 1.38 21.11
CA HIS A 151 -4.06 0.38 20.06
C HIS A 151 -4.17 1.02 18.68
N VAL A 152 -3.94 0.23 17.65
CA VAL A 152 -4.46 0.46 16.29
C VAL A 152 -5.08 -0.83 15.78
N ALA A 153 -6.26 -0.71 15.20
CA ALA A 153 -7.02 -1.83 14.65
C ALA A 153 -7.33 -1.58 13.18
N TYR A 154 -7.26 -2.63 12.38
CA TYR A 154 -7.80 -2.63 11.02
C TYR A 154 -8.56 -3.95 10.83
N ALA A 155 -9.84 -3.93 11.17
CA ALA A 155 -10.65 -5.14 11.31
C ALA A 155 -10.00 -6.07 12.36
N ASP A 156 -9.71 -7.32 12.01
CA ASP A 156 -9.14 -8.33 12.89
C ASP A 156 -7.63 -8.17 13.14
N ASP A 157 -6.93 -7.39 12.31
CA ASP A 157 -5.52 -7.03 12.52
C ASP A 157 -5.39 -5.96 13.63
N LEU A 158 -5.12 -6.41 14.85
CA LEU A 158 -5.00 -5.57 16.05
C LEU A 158 -3.55 -5.49 16.56
N MET A 159 -3.11 -4.29 16.89
CA MET A 159 -1.84 -4.01 17.57
C MET A 159 -2.08 -3.17 18.83
N LEU A 160 -1.59 -3.63 19.98
CA LEU A 160 -1.67 -2.93 21.26
C LEU A 160 -0.31 -2.40 21.69
N PHE A 161 -0.27 -1.23 22.32
CA PHE A 161 0.97 -0.55 22.72
C PHE A 161 0.92 -0.15 24.20
N SER A 162 1.95 -0.49 24.96
CA SER A 162 2.16 0.02 26.32
C SER A 162 3.64 0.31 26.60
N LYS A 163 3.92 0.87 27.78
CA LYS A 163 5.27 0.80 28.34
C LYS A 163 5.64 -0.68 28.61
N GLY A 164 6.92 -1.01 28.51
CA GLY A 164 7.44 -2.38 28.51
C GLY A 164 7.39 -3.14 29.84
N ASP A 165 6.73 -2.61 30.87
CA ASP A 165 6.67 -3.25 32.18
C ASP A 165 5.47 -4.21 32.29
N PHE A 166 5.67 -5.34 32.98
CA PHE A 166 4.65 -6.38 33.15
C PHE A 166 3.27 -5.87 33.60
N PRO A 167 3.14 -4.97 34.60
CA PRO A 167 1.82 -4.51 35.06
C PRO A 167 0.99 -3.83 33.95
N PHE A 168 1.63 -3.10 33.04
CA PHE A 168 0.92 -2.42 31.95
C PHE A 168 0.51 -3.39 30.85
N ILE A 169 1.36 -4.37 30.56
CA ILE A 169 1.06 -5.45 29.62
C ILE A 169 -0.11 -6.29 30.14
N LYS A 170 -0.10 -6.61 31.44
CA LYS A 170 -1.16 -7.37 32.12
C LYS A 170 -2.53 -6.68 31.98
N VAL A 171 -2.60 -5.36 32.18
CA VAL A 171 -3.84 -4.58 31.99
C VAL A 171 -4.41 -4.73 30.58
N LEU A 172 -3.56 -4.76 29.55
CA LEU A 172 -4.01 -4.93 28.17
C LEU A 172 -4.54 -6.35 27.91
N ILE A 173 -3.86 -7.37 28.46
CA ILE A 173 -4.26 -8.78 28.31
C ILE A 173 -5.57 -9.05 29.03
N ASP A 174 -5.71 -8.59 30.28
CA ASP A 174 -6.93 -8.79 31.05
C ASP A 174 -8.14 -8.14 30.36
N ALA A 175 -7.93 -6.99 29.69
CA ALA A 175 -8.98 -6.36 28.86
C ALA A 175 -9.33 -7.19 27.62
N LEU A 176 -8.36 -7.84 26.97
CA LEU A 176 -8.61 -8.74 25.84
C LEU A 176 -9.35 -10.01 26.27
N ASP A 177 -9.00 -10.58 27.43
CA ASP A 177 -9.65 -11.77 27.96
C ASP A 177 -11.10 -11.47 28.35
N GLU A 178 -11.35 -10.34 29.02
CA GLU A 178 -12.70 -9.85 29.31
C GLU A 178 -13.51 -9.66 28.02
N PHE A 179 -12.91 -9.01 27.02
CA PHE A 179 -13.53 -8.84 25.70
C PHE A 179 -13.86 -10.19 25.04
N GLY A 180 -12.93 -11.14 25.05
CA GLY A 180 -13.12 -12.46 24.44
C GLY A 180 -14.21 -13.28 25.14
N ASN A 181 -14.34 -13.15 26.46
CA ASN A 181 -15.38 -13.82 27.25
C ASN A 181 -16.78 -13.27 26.95
N VAL A 182 -16.91 -11.95 26.77
CA VAL A 182 -18.20 -11.30 26.52
C VAL A 182 -18.61 -11.37 25.05
N SER A 183 -17.67 -11.16 24.13
CA SER A 183 -17.96 -11.08 22.69
C SER A 183 -17.92 -12.44 21.97
N GLY A 184 -17.20 -13.42 22.53
CA GLY A 184 -16.88 -14.69 21.87
C GLY A 184 -15.60 -14.64 21.00
N LEU A 185 -15.03 -13.45 20.77
CA LEU A 185 -13.79 -13.24 20.00
C LEU A 185 -12.55 -13.60 20.83
N LYS A 186 -12.21 -14.89 20.84
CA LYS A 186 -11.05 -15.38 21.58
C LYS A 186 -9.74 -15.10 20.85
N LEU A 187 -8.70 -14.81 21.62
CA LEU A 187 -7.34 -14.68 21.16
C LEU A 187 -6.82 -16.01 20.58
N ASN A 188 -5.96 -15.88 19.59
CA ASN A 188 -5.16 -16.97 19.06
C ASN A 188 -3.72 -16.83 19.56
N PHE A 189 -3.43 -17.43 20.71
CA PHE A 189 -2.11 -17.35 21.35
C PHE A 189 -0.97 -17.87 20.45
N ASP A 190 -1.26 -18.82 19.57
CA ASP A 190 -0.26 -19.38 18.66
C ASP A 190 0.20 -18.43 17.55
N LYS A 191 -0.69 -17.52 17.13
CA LYS A 191 -0.43 -16.55 16.06
C LYS A 191 -0.20 -15.13 16.57
N SER A 192 -0.61 -14.87 17.80
CA SER A 192 -0.36 -13.60 18.49
C SER A 192 1.08 -13.59 19.01
N SER A 193 1.70 -12.42 19.01
CA SER A 193 3.08 -12.28 19.45
C SER A 193 3.32 -10.97 20.19
N ILE A 194 4.26 -11.01 21.12
CA ILE A 194 4.69 -9.86 21.89
C ILE A 194 6.10 -9.43 21.46
N PHE A 195 6.29 -8.15 21.28
CA PHE A 195 7.56 -7.51 20.96
C PHE A 195 7.91 -6.60 22.12
N LEU A 196 9.10 -6.79 22.68
CA LEU A 196 9.58 -6.00 23.81
C LEU A 196 10.86 -5.28 23.40
N GLY A 197 10.94 -4.01 23.78
CA GLY A 197 12.09 -3.16 23.53
C GLY A 197 12.72 -2.76 24.84
N GLU A 198 14.04 -2.94 24.93
CA GLU A 198 14.87 -2.46 26.03
C GLU A 198 14.50 -3.02 27.40
N LEU A 199 14.62 -4.34 27.52
CA LEU A 199 14.52 -5.08 28.77
C LEU A 199 15.76 -5.95 28.94
N THR A 200 16.07 -6.32 30.18
CA THR A 200 17.07 -7.36 30.45
C THR A 200 16.52 -8.74 30.05
N ASP A 201 17.41 -9.70 29.74
CA ASP A 201 17.00 -11.08 29.41
C ASP A 201 16.17 -11.71 30.54
N TYR A 202 16.43 -11.33 31.80
CA TYR A 202 15.64 -11.77 32.95
C TYR A 202 14.20 -11.25 32.92
N GLU A 203 14.02 -9.93 32.73
CA GLU A 203 12.69 -9.31 32.64
C GLU A 203 11.90 -9.82 31.42
N LEU A 204 12.60 -10.03 30.30
CA LEU A 204 12.02 -10.59 29.09
C LEU A 204 11.46 -12.00 29.38
N ASN A 205 12.28 -12.90 29.91
CA ASN A 205 11.86 -14.27 30.24
C ASN A 205 10.77 -14.30 31.31
N TYR A 206 10.81 -13.39 32.28
CA TYR A 206 9.74 -13.25 33.28
C TYR A 206 8.41 -12.89 32.62
N ILE A 207 8.39 -11.90 31.74
CA ILE A 207 7.17 -11.47 31.03
C ILE A 207 6.66 -12.59 30.11
N LEU A 208 7.55 -13.28 29.38
CA LEU A 208 7.18 -14.39 28.50
C LEU A 208 6.69 -15.62 29.26
N HIS A 209 7.16 -15.88 30.48
CA HIS A 209 6.63 -16.97 31.30
C HIS A 209 5.26 -16.63 31.90
N MET A 210 5.02 -15.35 32.20
CA MET A 210 3.75 -14.89 32.77
C MET A 210 2.65 -14.71 31.73
N ILE A 211 3.00 -14.72 30.44
CA ILE A 211 2.09 -14.44 29.34
C ILE A 211 2.21 -15.55 28.29
N ASP A 212 1.09 -16.16 27.91
CA ASP A 212 1.04 -17.24 26.91
C ASP A 212 1.32 -16.80 25.44
N PHE A 213 2.03 -15.68 25.23
CA PHE A 213 2.40 -15.20 23.90
C PHE A 213 3.81 -15.60 23.52
N LYS A 214 4.01 -15.88 22.23
CA LYS A 214 5.34 -16.09 21.65
C LYS A 214 6.06 -14.75 21.51
N GLU A 215 7.37 -14.76 21.76
CA GLU A 215 8.22 -13.61 21.42
C GLU A 215 8.23 -13.41 19.90
N GLY A 216 7.91 -12.20 19.47
CA GLY A 216 7.89 -11.80 18.07
C GLY A 216 9.26 -11.33 17.59
N SER A 217 9.60 -11.66 16.36
CA SER A 217 10.82 -11.19 15.70
C SER A 217 10.52 -10.14 14.62
N PHE A 218 11.43 -9.17 14.46
CA PHE A 218 11.34 -8.19 13.39
C PHE A 218 12.05 -8.69 12.12
N PRO A 219 11.53 -8.39 10.92
CA PRO A 219 10.40 -7.51 10.64
C PRO A 219 9.05 -8.23 10.79
N VAL A 220 8.04 -7.53 11.31
CA VAL A 220 6.68 -8.06 11.48
C VAL A 220 5.80 -7.65 10.31
N ARG A 221 5.08 -8.60 9.71
CA ARG A 221 4.11 -8.28 8.66
C ARG A 221 2.81 -7.74 9.25
N TYR A 222 2.39 -6.57 8.79
CA TYR A 222 1.13 -5.91 9.14
C TYR A 222 0.47 -5.34 7.89
N LEU A 223 -0.80 -5.72 7.64
CA LEU A 223 -1.56 -5.26 6.48
C LEU A 223 -0.81 -5.46 5.15
N GLY A 224 -0.10 -6.59 5.03
CA GLY A 224 0.68 -6.94 3.85
C GLY A 224 2.08 -6.31 3.76
N ILE A 225 2.43 -5.36 4.62
CA ILE A 225 3.69 -4.61 4.59
C ILE A 225 4.61 -5.06 5.75
N PRO A 226 5.92 -5.25 5.50
CA PRO A 226 6.87 -5.53 6.56
C PRO A 226 7.15 -4.25 7.36
N LEU A 227 6.92 -4.31 8.67
CA LEU A 227 7.29 -3.27 9.61
C LEU A 227 8.59 -3.64 10.31
N ALA A 228 9.49 -2.70 10.42
CA ALA A 228 10.78 -2.90 11.09
C ALA A 228 11.10 -1.76 12.05
N HIS A 229 11.74 -2.08 13.16
CA HIS A 229 12.22 -1.08 14.12
C HIS A 229 13.45 -0.30 13.62
N LEU A 230 14.17 -0.86 12.63
CA LEU A 230 15.29 -0.27 11.89
C LEU A 230 14.91 -0.04 10.42
N LYS A 231 15.85 0.50 9.63
CA LYS A 231 15.71 0.57 8.18
C LYS A 231 15.51 -0.85 7.64
N ILE A 232 14.41 -1.06 6.91
CA ILE A 232 14.14 -2.32 6.23
C ILE A 232 15.30 -2.62 5.28
N SER A 233 15.93 -3.77 5.45
CA SER A 233 17.07 -4.19 4.63
C SER A 233 16.61 -4.55 3.22
N VAL A 234 17.51 -4.50 2.24
CA VAL A 234 17.18 -4.89 0.85
C VAL A 234 16.66 -6.32 0.78
N ALA A 235 17.18 -7.23 1.63
CA ALA A 235 16.73 -8.62 1.70
C ALA A 235 15.27 -8.76 2.17
N GLN A 236 14.81 -7.88 3.05
CA GLN A 236 13.44 -7.91 3.57
C GLN A 236 12.38 -7.46 2.53
N TYR A 237 12.80 -6.88 1.40
CA TYR A 237 11.93 -6.62 0.26
C TYR A 237 11.79 -7.83 -0.68
N ALA A 238 12.40 -8.98 -0.37
CA ALA A 238 12.25 -10.21 -1.16
C ALA A 238 10.80 -10.57 -1.48
N PRO A 239 9.83 -10.53 -0.53
CA PRO A 239 8.43 -10.87 -0.83
C PRO A 239 7.81 -10.02 -1.94
N LEU A 240 8.17 -8.73 -2.03
CA LEU A 240 7.72 -7.85 -3.11
C LEU A 240 8.35 -8.26 -4.45
N LEU A 241 9.66 -8.49 -4.46
CA LEU A 241 10.40 -8.86 -5.66
C LEU A 241 9.99 -10.25 -6.17
N ASP A 242 9.74 -11.19 -5.27
CA ASP A 242 9.30 -12.54 -5.57
C ASP A 242 7.89 -12.52 -6.15
N SER A 243 6.98 -11.70 -5.60
CA SER A 243 5.64 -11.52 -6.18
C SER A 243 5.71 -11.02 -7.62
N ILE A 244 6.50 -9.97 -7.89
CA ILE A 244 6.72 -9.43 -9.24
C ILE A 244 7.33 -10.50 -10.17
N THR A 245 8.32 -11.24 -9.68
CA THR A 245 9.01 -12.29 -10.45
C THR A 245 8.08 -13.46 -10.76
N ASN A 246 7.21 -13.85 -9.84
CA ASN A 246 6.23 -14.92 -10.02
C ASN A 246 5.21 -14.56 -11.11
N TYR A 247 4.70 -13.31 -11.12
CA TYR A 247 3.84 -12.83 -12.20
C TYR A 247 4.54 -12.90 -13.56
N ILE A 248 5.78 -12.40 -13.64
CA ILE A 248 6.56 -12.39 -14.88
C ILE A 248 6.86 -13.80 -15.38
N THR A 249 7.25 -14.71 -14.49
CA THR A 249 7.50 -16.11 -14.83
C THR A 249 6.24 -16.79 -15.37
N ALA A 250 5.09 -16.55 -14.75
CA ALA A 250 3.80 -17.07 -15.20
C ALA A 250 3.38 -16.52 -16.58
N TRP A 251 3.84 -15.33 -16.96
CA TRP A 251 3.55 -14.74 -18.27
C TRP A 251 4.56 -15.10 -19.35
N ASN A 252 5.81 -15.39 -18.99
CA ASN A 252 6.84 -15.81 -19.94
C ASN A 252 6.51 -17.14 -20.65
N THR A 253 5.61 -17.94 -20.09
CA THR A 253 5.08 -19.16 -20.74
C THR A 253 4.10 -18.86 -21.89
N ARG A 254 3.68 -17.60 -22.04
CA ARG A 254 2.72 -17.15 -23.07
C ARG A 254 3.44 -16.40 -24.19
N THR A 255 2.98 -16.55 -25.43
CA THR A 255 3.46 -15.80 -26.59
C THR A 255 2.92 -14.36 -26.59
N LEU A 256 3.52 -13.50 -25.77
CA LEU A 256 3.09 -12.10 -25.61
C LEU A 256 3.82 -11.15 -26.55
N SER A 257 3.05 -10.27 -27.21
CA SER A 257 3.60 -9.13 -27.95
C SER A 257 4.23 -8.10 -27.00
N TYR A 258 5.13 -7.26 -27.50
CA TYR A 258 5.72 -6.17 -26.70
C TYR A 258 4.67 -5.22 -26.12
N ALA A 259 3.65 -4.87 -26.91
CA ALA A 259 2.53 -4.05 -26.43
C ALA A 259 1.78 -4.74 -25.27
N GLY A 260 1.55 -6.05 -25.35
CA GLY A 260 0.96 -6.82 -24.26
C GLY A 260 1.83 -6.85 -23.00
N ARG A 261 3.15 -6.92 -23.15
CA ARG A 261 4.09 -6.85 -22.01
C ARG A 261 4.07 -5.49 -21.33
N VAL A 262 3.99 -4.40 -22.09
CA VAL A 262 3.81 -3.03 -21.54
C VAL A 262 2.52 -2.96 -20.73
N GLU A 263 1.42 -3.48 -21.27
CA GLU A 263 0.12 -3.44 -20.61
C GLU A 263 0.11 -4.21 -19.29
N LEU A 264 0.76 -5.38 -19.25
CA LEU A 264 0.91 -6.16 -18.01
C LEU A 264 1.79 -5.45 -16.96
N ILE A 265 2.86 -4.76 -17.40
CA ILE A 265 3.67 -3.96 -16.50
C ILE A 265 2.80 -2.86 -15.88
N LYS A 266 2.09 -2.08 -16.70
CA LYS A 266 1.26 -0.96 -16.23
C LYS A 266 0.11 -1.39 -15.33
N SER A 267 -0.69 -2.36 -15.76
CA SER A 267 -1.93 -2.73 -15.07
C SER A 267 -1.68 -3.59 -13.82
N VAL A 268 -0.72 -4.52 -13.89
CA VAL A 268 -0.49 -5.48 -12.81
C VAL A 268 0.73 -5.13 -11.98
N ILE A 269 1.92 -5.05 -12.59
CA ILE A 269 3.17 -4.86 -11.82
C ILE A 269 3.17 -3.49 -11.12
N GLN A 270 2.75 -2.43 -11.81
CA GLN A 270 2.66 -1.12 -11.18
C GLN A 270 1.57 -1.06 -10.12
N GLY A 271 0.46 -1.78 -10.28
CA GLY A 271 -0.54 -1.94 -9.22
C GLY A 271 0.03 -2.59 -7.95
N VAL A 272 0.73 -3.72 -8.11
CA VAL A 272 1.33 -4.49 -7.00
C VAL A 272 2.37 -3.65 -6.25
N HIS A 273 3.32 -3.02 -6.96
CA HIS A 273 4.34 -2.24 -6.28
C HIS A 273 3.82 -0.90 -5.74
N SER A 274 2.75 -0.33 -6.32
CA SER A 274 2.27 1.00 -5.91
C SER A 274 1.77 1.00 -4.47
N PHE A 275 1.25 -0.13 -3.99
CA PHE A 275 0.89 -0.29 -2.59
C PHE A 275 2.08 -0.10 -1.64
N TRP A 276 3.23 -0.71 -1.97
CA TRP A 276 4.47 -0.58 -1.19
C TRP A 276 5.09 0.81 -1.32
N LEU A 277 5.07 1.38 -2.54
CA LEU A 277 5.58 2.72 -2.81
C LEU A 277 4.78 3.81 -2.10
N GLN A 278 3.51 3.59 -1.77
CA GLN A 278 2.71 4.51 -0.96
C GLN A 278 3.02 4.41 0.54
N ALA A 279 3.43 3.24 1.02
CA ALA A 279 3.60 2.97 2.44
C ALA A 279 5.02 3.22 2.95
N LEU A 280 6.04 3.06 2.11
CA LEU A 280 7.43 3.04 2.53
C LEU A 280 8.33 3.91 1.63
N PRO A 281 9.33 4.59 2.20
CA PRO A 281 10.43 5.16 1.43
C PRO A 281 11.35 4.02 0.97
N ILE A 282 11.09 3.47 -0.21
CA ILE A 282 11.80 2.27 -0.70
C ILE A 282 13.26 2.64 -1.07
N PRO A 283 14.26 1.84 -0.65
CA PRO A 283 15.66 2.09 -1.02
C PRO A 283 15.89 2.07 -2.53
N LYS A 284 16.76 2.96 -3.02
CA LYS A 284 17.15 3.07 -4.43
C LYS A 284 17.50 1.71 -5.06
N ALA A 285 18.29 0.89 -4.37
CA ALA A 285 18.70 -0.44 -4.83
C ALA A 285 17.52 -1.39 -5.13
N VAL A 286 16.43 -1.31 -4.35
CA VAL A 286 15.23 -2.13 -4.56
C VAL A 286 14.44 -1.61 -5.77
N LEU A 287 14.29 -0.28 -5.87
CA LEU A 287 13.63 0.37 -7.00
C LEU A 287 14.34 0.07 -8.32
N ASP A 288 15.67 0.15 -8.33
CA ASP A 288 16.51 -0.21 -9.48
C ASP A 288 16.34 -1.70 -9.87
N ARG A 289 16.18 -2.59 -8.87
CA ARG A 289 15.93 -4.01 -9.11
C ARG A 289 14.55 -4.26 -9.71
N ILE A 290 13.51 -3.55 -9.27
CA ILE A 290 12.17 -3.61 -9.87
C ILE A 290 12.24 -3.15 -11.34
N THR A 291 12.89 -2.01 -11.59
CA THR A 291 13.10 -1.47 -12.94
C THR A 291 13.86 -2.46 -13.83
N TYR A 292 14.91 -3.09 -13.31
CA TYR A 292 15.69 -4.10 -14.04
C TYR A 292 14.83 -5.30 -14.44
N ILE A 293 14.02 -5.83 -13.51
CA ILE A 293 13.10 -6.95 -13.78
C ILE A 293 12.07 -6.57 -14.86
N CYS A 294 11.46 -5.39 -14.76
CA CYS A 294 10.50 -4.89 -15.75
C CYS A 294 11.14 -4.70 -17.14
N ARG A 295 12.39 -4.20 -17.19
CA ARG A 295 13.15 -4.00 -18.42
C ARG A 295 13.43 -5.32 -19.14
N ILE A 296 13.88 -6.34 -18.39
CA ILE A 296 14.13 -7.68 -18.95
C ILE A 296 12.83 -8.29 -19.46
N PHE A 297 11.75 -8.18 -18.67
CA PHE A 297 10.46 -8.70 -19.08
C PHE A 297 9.99 -8.02 -20.37
N LEU A 298 10.04 -6.68 -20.45
CA LEU A 298 9.62 -5.94 -21.64
C LEU A 298 10.37 -6.40 -22.90
N TRP A 299 11.71 -6.41 -22.86
CA TRP A 299 12.51 -6.67 -24.06
C TRP A 299 12.76 -8.16 -24.34
N GLY A 300 12.56 -9.03 -23.34
CA GLY A 300 12.88 -10.45 -23.42
C GLY A 300 14.37 -10.77 -23.34
N CYS A 301 15.24 -9.77 -23.20
CA CYS A 301 16.68 -9.93 -23.06
C CYS A 301 17.29 -8.79 -22.23
N LYS A 302 18.59 -8.87 -21.95
CA LYS A 302 19.32 -7.82 -21.23
C LYS A 302 19.55 -6.56 -22.09
N CYS A 303 19.55 -6.70 -23.42
CA CYS A 303 19.76 -5.61 -24.36
C CYS A 303 18.46 -4.85 -24.62
N ALA A 304 18.30 -3.69 -24.00
CA ALA A 304 17.16 -2.83 -24.24
C ALA A 304 17.26 -2.14 -25.60
N ARG A 305 16.14 -2.09 -26.35
CA ARG A 305 16.09 -1.35 -27.64
C ARG A 305 15.95 0.16 -27.45
N VAL A 306 15.27 0.56 -26.38
CA VAL A 306 15.03 1.97 -26.01
C VAL A 306 15.42 2.14 -24.55
N ALA A 307 16.01 3.30 -24.22
CA ALA A 307 16.39 3.62 -22.85
C ALA A 307 15.17 3.63 -21.93
N TRP A 308 15.33 3.17 -20.68
CA TRP A 308 14.19 3.07 -19.75
C TRP A 308 13.60 4.44 -19.41
N ALA A 309 14.43 5.49 -19.33
CA ALA A 309 13.96 6.86 -19.14
C ALA A 309 12.96 7.28 -20.24
N ASP A 310 13.27 6.99 -21.50
CA ASP A 310 12.38 7.26 -22.64
C ASP A 310 11.10 6.41 -22.60
N VAL A 311 11.21 5.15 -22.18
CA VAL A 311 10.05 4.26 -21.97
C VAL A 311 9.10 4.83 -20.93
N CYS A 312 9.63 5.51 -19.91
CA CYS A 312 8.85 6.10 -18.83
C CYS A 312 8.14 7.41 -19.20
N LEU A 313 8.49 8.03 -20.33
CA LEU A 313 7.80 9.23 -20.80
C LEU A 313 6.34 8.90 -21.17
N PRO A 314 5.39 9.86 -21.05
CA PRO A 314 4.05 9.71 -21.60
C PRO A 314 4.06 9.38 -23.09
N LEU A 315 2.93 8.87 -23.58
CA LEU A 315 2.74 8.58 -25.00
C LEU A 315 2.95 9.83 -25.87
N GLU A 316 2.45 10.98 -25.43
CA GLU A 316 2.57 12.28 -26.12
C GLU A 316 4.02 12.79 -26.22
N GLU A 317 4.82 12.50 -25.20
CA GLU A 317 6.26 12.82 -25.13
C GLU A 317 7.12 11.70 -25.74
N GLY A 318 6.50 10.78 -26.48
CA GLY A 318 7.19 9.73 -27.22
C GLY A 318 7.64 8.53 -26.39
N GLY A 319 7.16 8.34 -25.17
CA GLY A 319 7.40 7.14 -24.38
C GLY A 319 6.28 6.11 -24.46
N LEU A 320 6.26 5.22 -23.46
CA LEU A 320 5.26 4.15 -23.35
C LEU A 320 4.32 4.37 -22.17
N GLY A 321 4.44 5.44 -21.39
CA GLY A 321 3.56 5.78 -20.27
C GLY A 321 3.72 4.86 -19.05
N ILE A 322 4.89 4.26 -18.85
CA ILE A 322 5.22 3.51 -17.63
C ILE A 322 5.76 4.50 -16.60
N HIS A 323 5.24 4.52 -15.37
CA HIS A 323 5.83 5.36 -14.33
C HIS A 323 7.26 4.92 -13.93
N ASP A 324 8.18 5.88 -13.84
CA ASP A 324 9.48 5.68 -13.20
C ASP A 324 9.27 5.41 -11.71
N THR A 325 9.81 4.30 -11.21
CA THR A 325 9.55 3.82 -9.84
C THR A 325 10.11 4.75 -8.75
N HIS A 326 11.19 5.50 -9.02
CA HIS A 326 11.78 6.44 -8.07
C HIS A 326 10.94 7.70 -7.93
N ILE A 327 10.51 8.24 -9.07
CA ILE A 327 9.68 9.45 -9.11
C ILE A 327 8.27 9.10 -8.60
N TRP A 328 7.76 7.92 -8.94
CA TRP A 328 6.46 7.44 -8.47
C TRP A 328 6.41 7.23 -6.96
N ASN A 329 7.46 6.65 -6.34
CA ASN A 329 7.54 6.58 -4.87
C ASN A 329 7.47 7.96 -4.22
N SER A 330 8.18 8.93 -4.79
CA SER A 330 8.22 10.30 -4.27
C SER A 330 6.86 11.00 -4.46
N ALA A 331 6.22 10.83 -5.62
CA ALA A 331 4.89 11.39 -5.90
C ALA A 331 3.78 10.77 -5.04
N LEU A 332 3.86 9.48 -4.73
CA LEU A 332 2.92 8.80 -3.84
C LEU A 332 3.10 9.25 -2.39
N LEU A 333 4.34 9.41 -1.92
CA LEU A 333 4.67 9.90 -0.58
C LEU A 333 4.45 11.41 -0.39
N ALA A 334 4.15 12.16 -1.46
CA ALA A 334 3.71 13.56 -1.37
C ALA A 334 2.28 13.69 -0.80
N LYS A 335 1.46 12.65 -0.87
CA LYS A 335 0.11 12.67 -0.28
C LYS A 335 0.15 12.79 1.25
N PRO A 336 0.94 11.98 1.98
CA PRO A 336 1.19 12.18 3.41
C PRO A 336 1.68 13.59 3.77
N LEU A 337 2.51 14.23 2.95
CA LEU A 337 2.93 15.63 3.14
C LEU A 337 1.72 16.58 3.16
N TRP A 338 0.83 16.43 2.17
CA TRP A 338 -0.38 17.24 2.05
C TRP A 338 -1.39 16.98 3.17
N ASP A 339 -1.57 15.72 3.58
CA ASP A 339 -2.42 15.35 4.72
C ASP A 339 -1.91 16.00 6.03
N ILE A 340 -0.59 16.11 6.21
CA ILE A 340 0.01 16.83 7.34
C ILE A 340 -0.23 18.34 7.23
N HIS A 341 -0.06 18.93 6.05
CA HIS A 341 -0.27 20.38 5.82
C HIS A 341 -1.71 20.81 6.11
N THR A 342 -2.68 20.08 5.55
CA THR A 342 -4.11 20.34 5.71
C THR A 342 -4.66 19.96 7.09
N LYS A 343 -3.81 19.42 7.99
CA LYS A 343 -4.19 18.92 9.32
C LYS A 343 -5.37 17.96 9.23
N LYS A 344 -5.33 17.05 8.25
CA LYS A 344 -6.38 16.07 8.04
C LYS A 344 -6.70 15.35 9.34
N ASP A 345 -7.99 15.19 9.61
CA ASP A 345 -8.44 14.65 10.89
C ASP A 345 -8.29 13.13 10.98
N ASN A 346 -7.05 12.66 11.14
CA ASN A 346 -6.73 11.25 11.38
C ASN A 346 -5.69 11.10 12.50
N LEU A 347 -5.61 9.90 13.07
CA LEU A 347 -4.79 9.61 14.24
C LEU A 347 -3.30 9.84 13.98
N TRP A 348 -2.81 9.44 12.81
CA TRP A 348 -1.41 9.56 12.43
C TRP A 348 -0.98 11.03 12.26
N VAL A 349 -1.76 11.86 11.57
CA VAL A 349 -1.49 13.29 11.39
C VAL A 349 -1.51 14.02 12.73
N ARG A 350 -2.51 13.76 13.58
CA ARG A 350 -2.54 14.30 14.96
C ARG A 350 -1.27 13.92 15.73
N TRP A 351 -0.80 12.67 15.59
CA TRP A 351 0.42 12.19 16.23
C TRP A 351 1.68 12.89 15.70
N ILE A 352 1.83 13.05 14.38
CA ILE A 352 2.95 13.78 13.76
C ILE A 352 3.00 15.22 14.27
N HIS A 353 1.86 15.91 14.32
CA HIS A 353 1.76 17.28 14.84
C HIS A 353 2.17 17.38 16.30
N GLY A 354 1.73 16.43 17.14
CA GLY A 354 2.02 16.41 18.57
C GLY A 354 3.44 15.94 18.95
N VAL A 355 4.13 15.20 18.07
CA VAL A 355 5.43 14.58 18.37
C VAL A 355 6.59 15.24 17.62
N TYR A 356 6.44 15.48 16.31
CA TYR A 356 7.51 16.03 15.48
C TYR A 356 7.39 17.55 15.31
N LEU A 357 6.21 18.04 14.94
CA LEU A 357 6.05 19.44 14.58
C LEU A 357 5.95 20.37 15.81
N ASN A 358 5.30 19.91 16.88
CA ASN A 358 5.09 20.65 18.14
C ASN A 358 4.57 22.08 17.91
N GLY A 359 3.57 22.23 17.03
CA GLY A 359 2.95 23.53 16.70
C GLY A 359 3.55 24.25 15.49
N ARG A 360 4.69 23.80 14.97
CA ARG A 360 5.29 24.35 13.73
C ARG A 360 4.59 23.84 12.47
N GLY A 361 4.67 24.60 11.38
CA GLY A 361 4.23 24.14 10.07
C GLY A 361 5.16 23.06 9.49
N VAL A 362 4.61 22.13 8.70
CA VAL A 362 5.41 21.09 8.01
C VAL A 362 6.42 21.69 7.03
N TRP A 363 6.17 22.91 6.56
CA TRP A 363 7.00 23.60 5.56
C TRP A 363 8.27 24.24 6.15
N GLU A 364 8.26 24.55 7.44
CA GLU A 364 9.42 25.12 8.17
C GLU A 364 10.18 24.07 8.97
N PHE A 365 9.59 22.87 9.08
CA PHE A 365 10.15 21.79 9.89
C PHE A 365 11.43 21.21 9.29
N THR A 366 12.45 21.03 10.12
CA THR A 366 13.69 20.34 9.76
C THR A 366 13.86 19.07 10.61
N PRO A 367 14.01 17.90 9.98
CA PRO A 367 14.09 16.63 10.70
C PRO A 367 15.47 16.46 11.36
N HIS A 368 15.50 15.95 12.58
CA HIS A 368 16.73 15.62 13.27
C HIS A 368 17.38 14.33 12.73
N LYS A 369 18.70 14.16 12.96
CA LYS A 369 19.43 12.93 12.58
C LYS A 369 18.79 11.66 13.13
N ARG A 370 18.16 11.73 14.31
CA ARG A 370 17.51 10.58 14.96
C ARG A 370 16.07 10.34 14.49
N ASP A 371 15.50 11.21 13.65
CA ASP A 371 14.13 11.13 13.15
C ASP A 371 13.94 10.03 12.10
N SER A 372 12.67 9.68 11.84
CA SER A 372 12.34 8.51 11.04
C SER A 372 12.70 8.72 9.57
N GLN A 373 12.88 7.62 8.84
CA GLN A 373 13.17 7.71 7.41
C GLN A 373 11.95 8.22 6.64
N LEU A 374 10.75 7.91 7.11
CA LEU A 374 9.50 8.40 6.52
C LEU A 374 9.44 9.93 6.59
N ILE A 375 9.59 10.54 7.77
CA ILE A 375 9.51 11.99 7.90
C ILE A 375 10.63 12.71 7.15
N LYS A 376 11.84 12.13 7.15
CA LYS A 376 12.97 12.64 6.36
C LYS A 376 12.70 12.59 4.86
N LYS A 377 12.11 11.49 4.36
CA LYS A 377 11.74 11.37 2.95
C LYS A 377 10.61 12.33 2.59
N ILE A 378 9.62 12.50 3.46
CA ILE A 378 8.54 13.50 3.28
C ILE A 378 9.12 14.91 3.15
N VAL A 379 10.05 15.29 4.03
CA VAL A 379 10.74 16.59 3.96
C VAL A 379 11.61 16.71 2.70
N LEU A 380 12.32 15.66 2.30
CA LEU A 380 13.06 15.67 1.04
C LEU A 380 12.14 15.89 -0.17
N ILE A 381 10.96 15.25 -0.19
CA ILE A 381 9.98 15.43 -1.26
C ILE A 381 9.41 16.85 -1.24
N ARG A 382 9.14 17.39 -0.05
CA ARG A 382 8.75 18.80 0.12
C ARG A 382 9.78 19.72 -0.54
N ASP A 383 11.05 19.56 -0.20
CA ASP A 383 12.13 20.40 -0.73
C ASP A 383 12.27 20.24 -2.26
N GLN A 384 12.09 19.02 -2.79
CA GLN A 384 12.03 18.76 -4.22
C GLN A 384 10.84 19.42 -4.91
N ILE A 385 9.67 19.49 -4.27
CA ILE A 385 8.50 20.19 -4.84
C ILE A 385 8.77 21.70 -4.83
N VAL A 386 9.25 22.25 -3.71
CA VAL A 386 9.54 23.69 -3.56
C VAL A 386 10.58 24.15 -4.59
N SER A 387 11.57 23.32 -4.93
CA SER A 387 12.59 23.70 -5.93
C SER A 387 12.05 23.90 -7.35
N HIS A 388 10.80 23.54 -7.64
CA HIS A 388 10.14 23.80 -8.92
C HIS A 388 9.38 25.13 -8.96
N PHE A 389 9.35 25.86 -7.85
CA PHE A 389 8.64 27.13 -7.69
C PHE A 389 9.56 28.19 -7.08
N ASP A 390 9.21 29.46 -7.25
CA ASP A 390 10.03 30.57 -6.73
C ASP A 390 10.02 30.65 -5.20
N ASN A 391 8.91 30.23 -4.57
CA ASN A 391 8.75 30.26 -3.13
C ASN A 391 7.82 29.14 -2.64
N THR A 392 7.86 28.91 -1.32
CA THR A 392 7.06 27.87 -0.65
C THR A 392 5.55 28.08 -0.80
N GLN A 393 5.07 29.33 -0.85
CA GLN A 393 3.64 29.62 -0.98
C GLN A 393 3.13 29.20 -2.36
N ALA A 394 3.86 29.53 -3.43
CA ALA A 394 3.52 29.10 -4.79
C ALA A 394 3.46 27.57 -4.93
N ALA A 395 4.35 26.85 -4.22
CA ALA A 395 4.31 25.39 -4.16
C ALA A 395 3.05 24.88 -3.44
N ILE A 396 2.65 25.50 -2.32
CA ILE A 396 1.42 25.17 -1.60
C ILE A 396 0.19 25.43 -2.48
N ASP A 397 0.13 26.60 -3.12
CA ASP A 397 -0.98 27.00 -3.99
C ASP A 397 -1.13 26.01 -5.16
N TYR A 398 -0.01 25.60 -5.76
CA TYR A 398 -0.03 24.55 -6.78
C TYR A 398 -0.58 23.23 -6.24
N LEU A 399 -0.11 22.76 -5.07
CA LEU A 399 -0.60 21.52 -4.46
C LEU A 399 -2.11 21.58 -4.16
N ASP A 400 -2.61 22.76 -3.79
CA ASP A 400 -4.03 23.01 -3.58
C ASP A 400 -4.81 22.87 -4.90
N THR A 401 -4.33 23.44 -6.01
CA THR A 401 -5.00 23.31 -7.32
C THR A 401 -5.09 21.87 -7.85
N ILE A 402 -4.21 20.98 -7.39
CA ILE A 402 -4.13 19.59 -7.85
C ILE A 402 -4.79 18.59 -6.90
N HIS A 403 -5.51 19.06 -5.88
CA HIS A 403 -6.36 18.20 -5.07
C HIS A 403 -7.71 17.94 -5.75
N THR A 404 -8.31 16.77 -5.53
CA THR A 404 -9.68 16.46 -5.97
C THR A 404 -10.39 15.75 -4.83
N ASN A 405 -11.55 16.27 -4.40
CA ASN A 405 -12.30 15.75 -3.24
C ASN A 405 -11.43 15.60 -1.97
N GLY A 406 -10.58 16.59 -1.69
CA GLY A 406 -9.67 16.57 -0.54
C GLY A 406 -8.52 15.57 -0.63
N LYS A 407 -8.27 14.96 -1.80
CA LYS A 407 -7.16 14.02 -2.03
C LYS A 407 -6.19 14.59 -3.06
N LEU A 408 -4.91 14.63 -2.71
CA LEU A 408 -3.85 15.05 -3.62
C LEU A 408 -3.70 14.06 -4.79
N SER A 409 -3.61 14.57 -6.03
CA SER A 409 -3.37 13.74 -7.21
C SER A 409 -1.89 13.39 -7.36
N SER A 410 -1.51 12.16 -7.00
CA SER A 410 -0.14 11.66 -7.18
C SER A 410 0.31 11.64 -8.65
N ALA A 411 -0.62 11.50 -9.60
CA ALA A 411 -0.32 11.60 -11.04
C ALA A 411 0.13 13.01 -11.44
N LYS A 412 -0.53 14.05 -10.90
CA LYS A 412 -0.13 15.45 -11.15
C LYS A 412 1.22 15.77 -10.49
N VAL A 413 1.44 15.29 -9.25
CA VAL A 413 2.75 15.41 -8.58
C VAL A 413 3.85 14.68 -9.36
N TYR A 414 3.57 13.49 -9.89
CA TYR A 414 4.52 12.78 -10.74
C TYR A 414 4.88 13.59 -12.00
N ASN A 415 3.88 14.20 -12.65
CA ASN A 415 4.13 15.06 -13.81
C ASN A 415 4.92 16.34 -13.48
N LEU A 416 4.85 16.83 -12.24
CA LEU A 416 5.70 17.92 -11.76
C LEU A 416 7.15 17.45 -11.59
N LEU A 417 7.36 16.30 -10.94
CA LEU A 417 8.68 15.80 -10.55
C LEU A 417 9.44 15.07 -11.66
N LYS A 418 8.76 14.61 -12.71
CA LYS A 418 9.39 13.90 -13.82
C LYS A 418 10.20 14.84 -14.70
N ILE A 419 11.21 14.27 -15.35
CA ILE A 419 11.85 14.91 -16.51
C ILE A 419 10.81 14.95 -17.64
N LYS A 420 10.55 16.13 -18.19
CA LYS A 420 9.65 16.31 -19.34
C LYS A 420 10.39 16.03 -20.64
N GLY A 421 9.80 15.22 -21.51
CA GLY A 421 10.24 15.06 -22.89
C GLY A 421 9.61 16.10 -23.82
N GLU A 422 10.12 16.17 -25.05
CA GLU A 422 9.49 16.95 -26.12
C GLU A 422 8.20 16.28 -26.58
N THR A 423 7.14 17.07 -26.73
CA THR A 423 5.89 16.56 -27.30
C THR A 423 6.04 16.42 -28.80
N HIS A 424 5.75 15.23 -29.33
CA HIS A 424 5.86 14.98 -30.76
C HIS A 424 4.47 14.79 -31.38
N ILE A 425 4.15 15.60 -32.40
CA ILE A 425 2.87 15.54 -33.11
C ILE A 425 2.62 14.13 -33.67
N CYS A 426 3.68 13.45 -34.13
CA CYS A 426 3.61 12.08 -34.65
C CYS A 426 3.05 11.07 -33.64
N MET A 427 3.21 11.29 -32.33
CA MET A 427 2.71 10.37 -31.31
C MET A 427 1.19 10.33 -31.27
N SER A 428 0.54 11.45 -31.56
CA SER A 428 -0.93 11.53 -31.65
C SER A 428 -1.50 10.68 -32.80
N PHE A 429 -0.69 10.39 -33.83
CA PHE A 429 -1.04 9.51 -34.94
C PHE A 429 -0.73 8.04 -34.64
N ILE A 430 0.33 7.75 -33.90
CA ILE A 430 0.74 6.39 -33.54
C ILE A 430 -0.21 5.75 -32.54
N TRP A 431 -0.68 6.51 -31.55
CA TRP A 431 -1.42 6.00 -30.38
C TRP A 431 -2.93 6.26 -30.45
N LYS A 432 -3.58 5.92 -31.57
CA LYS A 432 -5.05 6.00 -31.70
C LYS A 432 -5.75 4.73 -31.22
N ASN A 433 -6.89 4.88 -30.56
CA ASN A 433 -7.66 3.75 -29.98
C ASN A 433 -8.11 2.70 -31.00
N TYR A 434 -8.31 3.07 -32.27
CA TYR A 434 -8.68 2.13 -33.33
C TYR A 434 -7.49 1.34 -33.88
N ILE A 435 -6.25 1.74 -33.58
CA ILE A 435 -5.04 1.04 -34.01
C ILE A 435 -4.74 -0.05 -32.97
N PRO A 436 -4.66 -1.33 -33.37
CA PRO A 436 -4.28 -2.39 -32.44
C PRO A 436 -2.91 -2.10 -31.79
N PRO A 437 -2.76 -2.22 -30.46
CA PRO A 437 -1.56 -1.80 -29.73
C PRO A 437 -0.24 -2.39 -30.25
N LYS A 438 -0.28 -3.62 -30.80
CA LYS A 438 0.90 -4.26 -31.42
C LYS A 438 1.43 -3.44 -32.59
N PHE A 439 0.57 -2.85 -33.42
CA PHE A 439 0.99 -2.04 -34.57
C PHE A 439 1.48 -0.66 -34.13
N SER A 440 0.79 -0.02 -33.16
CA SER A 440 1.27 1.24 -32.56
C SER A 440 2.68 1.08 -31.97
N PHE A 441 2.95 -0.03 -31.28
CA PHE A 441 4.27 -0.31 -30.72
C PHE A 441 5.35 -0.47 -31.81
N THR A 442 5.03 -1.18 -32.90
CA THR A 442 5.95 -1.32 -34.05
C THR A 442 6.22 0.04 -34.71
N ALA A 443 5.19 0.86 -34.93
CA ALA A 443 5.32 2.20 -35.49
C ALA A 443 6.15 3.12 -34.56
N TRP A 444 5.95 3.01 -33.25
CA TRP A 444 6.75 3.72 -32.25
C TRP A 444 8.24 3.33 -32.30
N LEU A 445 8.57 2.03 -32.44
CA LEU A 445 9.95 1.60 -32.66
C LEU A 445 10.51 2.10 -34.01
N ALA A 446 9.68 2.13 -35.06
CA ALA A 446 10.07 2.64 -36.37
C ALA A 446 10.47 4.11 -36.29
N PHE A 447 9.64 4.92 -35.64
CA PHE A 447 9.89 6.34 -35.43
C PHE A 447 11.21 6.62 -34.69
N ARG A 448 11.56 5.76 -33.73
CA ARG A 448 12.82 5.85 -32.97
C ARG A 448 14.03 5.24 -33.69
N ASN A 449 13.86 4.71 -34.91
CA ASN A 449 14.85 3.90 -35.62
C ASN A 449 15.43 2.76 -34.74
N ARG A 450 14.53 2.03 -34.05
CA ARG A 450 14.87 0.90 -33.15
C ARG A 450 14.17 -0.39 -33.55
N LEU A 451 13.67 -0.48 -34.78
CA LEU A 451 13.24 -1.76 -35.35
C LEU A 451 14.46 -2.64 -35.60
N ALA A 452 14.24 -3.96 -35.56
CA ALA A 452 15.29 -4.95 -35.79
C ALA A 452 15.54 -5.15 -37.30
N THR A 453 15.85 -4.05 -37.98
CA THR A 453 16.26 -4.00 -39.38
C THR A 453 17.73 -4.39 -39.52
N PHE A 454 18.16 -4.86 -40.70
CA PHE A 454 19.56 -5.30 -40.88
C PHE A 454 20.58 -4.18 -40.62
N ASP A 455 20.24 -2.92 -40.92
CA ASP A 455 21.07 -1.75 -40.53
C ASP A 455 21.17 -1.58 -39.00
N ASN A 456 20.14 -1.91 -38.23
CA ASN A 456 20.20 -1.86 -36.77
C ASN A 456 20.82 -3.13 -36.16
N LEU A 457 21.03 -4.17 -36.96
CA LEU A 457 21.60 -5.46 -36.57
C LEU A 457 23.05 -5.65 -37.03
N HIS A 458 23.78 -4.59 -37.42
CA HIS A 458 25.18 -4.64 -37.91
C HIS A 458 26.18 -5.47 -37.08
N ARG A 459 25.87 -5.84 -35.83
CA ARG A 459 26.69 -6.73 -34.99
C ARG A 459 26.51 -8.21 -35.31
N LEU A 460 25.47 -8.57 -36.04
CA LEU A 460 25.27 -9.88 -36.62
C LEU A 460 25.75 -9.73 -38.07
N ASP A 461 26.74 -10.52 -38.49
CA ASP A 461 27.37 -10.47 -39.81
C ASP A 461 26.40 -10.93 -40.92
N VAL A 462 25.36 -10.13 -41.17
CA VAL A 462 24.23 -10.44 -42.02
C VAL A 462 24.16 -9.45 -43.17
N VAL A 463 23.88 -9.97 -44.36
CA VAL A 463 23.81 -9.19 -45.59
C VAL A 463 22.65 -8.19 -45.51
N ASN A 464 22.97 -6.91 -45.47
CA ASN A 464 22.00 -5.82 -45.37
C ASN A 464 21.37 -5.52 -46.74
N ILE A 465 20.37 -6.32 -47.14
CA ILE A 465 19.60 -6.14 -48.37
C ILE A 465 18.11 -6.13 -48.04
N CYS A 466 17.38 -5.18 -48.62
CA CYS A 466 15.93 -5.07 -48.49
C CYS A 466 15.23 -6.37 -48.96
N PRO A 467 14.40 -7.01 -48.12
CA PRO A 467 13.80 -8.31 -48.42
C PRO A 467 12.75 -8.24 -49.54
N PHE A 468 12.15 -7.07 -49.76
CA PHE A 468 11.09 -6.89 -50.75
C PHE A 468 11.61 -6.60 -52.16
N CYS A 469 12.49 -5.59 -52.31
CA CYS A 469 12.96 -5.13 -53.62
C CYS A 469 14.38 -5.55 -53.97
N LYS A 470 15.17 -6.06 -53.01
CA LYS A 470 16.58 -6.43 -53.15
C LYS A 470 17.55 -5.35 -53.66
N GLY A 471 17.08 -4.15 -53.98
CA GLY A 471 17.87 -3.08 -54.62
C GLY A 471 18.66 -2.16 -53.68
N GLY A 472 18.99 -2.58 -52.46
CA GLY A 472 19.78 -1.80 -51.49
C GLY A 472 19.42 -2.05 -50.03
N PRO A 473 19.97 -1.30 -49.06
CA PRO A 473 20.00 -1.69 -47.65
C PRO A 473 18.61 -1.67 -46.99
N GLU A 474 18.36 -2.63 -46.10
CA GLU A 474 17.17 -2.68 -45.26
C GLU A 474 17.28 -1.64 -44.14
N THR A 475 16.65 -0.48 -44.38
CA THR A 475 16.47 0.58 -43.39
C THR A 475 14.99 0.81 -43.12
N VAL A 476 14.64 1.41 -41.98
CA VAL A 476 13.23 1.75 -41.66
C VAL A 476 12.58 2.60 -42.76
N PRO A 477 13.18 3.71 -43.24
CA PRO A 477 12.58 4.50 -44.32
C PRO A 477 12.36 3.68 -45.60
N ARG A 478 13.26 2.75 -45.91
CA ARG A 478 13.12 1.90 -47.10
C ARG A 478 12.00 0.87 -46.94
N LEU A 479 11.89 0.22 -45.79
CA LEU A 479 10.84 -0.78 -45.55
C LEU A 479 9.43 -0.21 -45.64
N PHE A 480 9.22 1.03 -45.20
CA PHE A 480 7.88 1.62 -45.14
C PHE A 480 7.56 2.62 -46.24
N PHE A 481 8.55 3.29 -46.83
CA PHE A 481 8.31 4.41 -47.76
C PHE A 481 9.07 4.32 -49.08
N ALA A 482 10.38 4.00 -49.06
CA ALA A 482 11.21 4.08 -50.27
C ALA A 482 11.28 2.78 -51.10
N CYS A 483 10.84 1.64 -50.57
CA CYS A 483 10.78 0.39 -51.33
C CYS A 483 9.62 0.45 -52.34
N PRO A 484 9.84 0.11 -53.63
CA PRO A 484 8.77 0.10 -54.64
C PRO A 484 7.55 -0.75 -54.25
N PHE A 485 7.79 -1.89 -53.59
CA PHE A 485 6.73 -2.76 -53.07
C PHE A 485 5.90 -2.06 -51.97
N ALA A 486 6.57 -1.43 -51.00
CA ALA A 486 5.90 -0.70 -49.93
C ALA A 486 5.14 0.53 -50.45
N GLY A 487 5.73 1.26 -51.41
CA GLY A 487 5.09 2.37 -52.10
C GLY A 487 3.80 1.94 -52.79
N ASN A 488 3.81 0.83 -53.55
CA ASN A 488 2.61 0.31 -54.21
C ASN A 488 1.48 -0.04 -53.22
N ILE A 489 1.81 -0.54 -52.02
CA ILE A 489 0.82 -0.81 -50.98
C ILE A 489 0.29 0.50 -50.39
N MET A 490 1.18 1.42 -49.99
CA MET A 490 0.80 2.67 -49.34
C MET A 490 -0.04 3.58 -50.26
N PHE A 491 0.32 3.68 -51.54
CA PHE A 491 -0.42 4.47 -52.54
C PHE A 491 -1.59 3.69 -53.17
N GLY A 492 -1.72 2.39 -52.87
CA GLY A 492 -2.83 1.55 -53.31
C GLY A 492 -4.02 1.51 -52.37
N ILE A 493 -3.87 2.00 -51.13
CA ILE A 493 -4.96 2.14 -50.15
C ILE A 493 -5.72 3.43 -50.50
N LYS A 494 -6.87 3.29 -51.18
CA LYS A 494 -7.82 4.38 -51.47
C LYS A 494 -8.80 4.59 -50.32
#